data_AF-A0A2P4SMM7-F1
#
_entry.id   AF-A0A2P4SMM7-F1
#
_cell.length_a   1.000
_cell.length_b   1.000
_cell.length_c   1.000
_cell.angle_alpha   90.00
_cell.angle_beta   90.00
_cell.angle_gamma   90.00
#
_symmetry.space_group_name_H-M   'P 1'
#
loop_
_entity.id
_entity.type
_entity.pdbx_description
1 polymer ?
#
loop_
_entity_poly.entity_id
_entity_poly.type
_entity_poly.pdbx_seq_one_letter_code
_entity_poly.pdbx_strand_id
1 'polypeptide(L)'
;FSLDRHTDLDRIFNIHSGNGSIYTSKPLDREISQWHNLSVIAAEINNPKDTTRVPVYVRILDVNDNAPQFAVFYDTFVCENARAGQVDQ
;
A
#
# COMPACT_ATOMS: atom_id res chain seq x y z
N PHE A 1 12.90 -19.53 -7.52
CA PHE A 1 11.89 -18.86 -6.69
C PHE A 1 10.66 -18.51 -7.50
N SER A 2 9.47 -18.59 -6.91
CA SER A 2 8.21 -18.16 -7.51
C SER A 2 7.26 -17.63 -6.41
N LEU A 3 6.23 -16.90 -6.82
CA LEU A 3 5.23 -16.38 -5.90
C LEU A 3 3.96 -17.25 -5.97
N ASP A 4 3.35 -17.56 -4.83
CA ASP A 4 2.06 -18.23 -4.78
C ASP A 4 0.97 -17.27 -5.26
N ARG A 5 0.38 -17.56 -6.41
CA ARG A 5 -0.62 -16.69 -7.06
C ARG A 5 -1.87 -16.46 -6.23
N HIS A 6 -2.19 -17.35 -5.28
CA HIS A 6 -3.33 -17.15 -4.38
C HIS A 6 -3.10 -16.02 -3.37
N THR A 7 -1.84 -15.64 -3.15
CA THR A 7 -1.45 -14.57 -2.22
C THR A 7 -1.25 -13.21 -2.90
N ASP A 8 -1.30 -13.16 -4.23
CA ASP A 8 -1.20 -11.96 -5.05
C ASP A 8 -2.12 -12.06 -6.28
N LEU A 9 -3.42 -12.09 -6.01
CA LEU A 9 -4.46 -12.26 -7.05
C LEU A 9 -4.40 -11.13 -8.09
N ASP A 10 -4.07 -9.92 -7.64
CA ASP A 10 -3.99 -8.73 -8.48
C ASP A 10 -2.68 -8.64 -9.27
N ARG A 11 -1.74 -9.58 -9.09
CA ARG A 11 -0.43 -9.60 -9.77
C ARG A 11 0.31 -8.28 -9.59
N ILE A 12 0.33 -7.77 -8.36
CA ILE A 12 0.99 -6.53 -7.98
C ILE A 12 2.49 -6.76 -7.84
N PHE A 13 2.91 -7.98 -7.49
CA PHE A 13 4.30 -8.33 -7.26
C PHE A 13 4.78 -9.41 -8.23
N ASN A 14 6.05 -9.31 -8.59
CA ASN A 14 6.79 -10.36 -9.28
C ASN A 14 8.04 -10.72 -8.49
N ILE A 15 8.57 -11.91 -8.76
CA ILE A 15 9.81 -12.39 -8.16
C ILE A 15 10.73 -12.92 -9.25
N HIS A 16 11.99 -12.50 -9.21
CA HIS A 16 13.01 -12.99 -10.13
C HIS A 16 13.42 -14.41 -9.73
N SER A 17 13.32 -15.35 -10.68
CA SER A 17 13.39 -16.78 -10.38
C SER A 17 14.77 -17.26 -9.91
N GLY A 18 15.84 -16.61 -10.36
CA GLY A 18 17.23 -17.02 -10.07
C GLY A 18 17.82 -16.46 -8.77
N ASN A 19 17.37 -15.30 -8.29
CA ASN A 19 17.95 -14.64 -7.11
C ASN A 19 16.91 -14.30 -6.03
N GLY A 20 15.61 -14.48 -6.30
CA GLY A 20 14.54 -14.24 -5.34
C GLY A 20 14.18 -12.77 -5.12
N SER A 21 14.71 -11.83 -5.93
CA SER A 21 14.35 -10.41 -5.80
C SER A 21 12.88 -10.19 -6.11
N ILE A 22 12.15 -9.60 -5.16
CA ILE A 22 10.74 -9.22 -5.32
C ILE A 22 10.68 -7.77 -5.81
N TYR A 23 9.83 -7.50 -6.79
CA TYR A 23 9.62 -6.16 -7.35
C TYR A 23 8.15 -5.96 -7.72
N THR A 24 7.73 -4.70 -7.74
CA THR A 24 6.36 -4.31 -8.07
C THR A 24 6.16 -4.32 -9.60
N SER A 25 5.07 -4.93 -10.07
CA SER A 25 4.61 -4.84 -11.46
C SER A 25 3.55 -3.77 -11.69
N LYS A 26 2.95 -3.25 -10.62
CA LYS A 26 1.92 -2.22 -10.65
C LYS A 26 2.24 -1.10 -9.65
N PRO A 27 1.71 0.12 -9.85
CA PRO A 27 1.75 1.16 -8.83
C PRO A 27 1.14 0.66 -7.52
N LEU A 28 1.72 1.14 -6.42
CA LEU A 28 1.23 0.89 -5.07
C LEU A 28 0.60 2.16 -4.55
N ASP A 29 -0.51 2.00 -3.85
CA ASP A 29 -1.27 3.09 -3.25
C ASP A 29 -1.62 2.65 -1.81
N ARG A 30 -1.14 3.42 -0.84
CA ARG A 30 -1.28 3.09 0.58
C ARG A 30 -2.73 3.24 1.03
N GLU A 31 -3.46 4.18 0.46
CA GLU A 31 -4.86 4.47 0.73
C GLU A 31 -5.76 3.34 0.25
N ILE A 32 -5.33 2.58 -0.75
CA ILE A 32 -5.98 1.33 -1.19
C ILE A 32 -5.59 0.16 -0.29
N SER A 33 -4.28 -0.09 -0.11
CA SER A 33 -3.80 -1.20 0.72
C SER A 33 -2.45 -0.90 1.37
N GLN A 34 -2.41 -1.01 2.69
CA GLN A 34 -1.20 -0.74 3.48
C GLN A 34 -0.27 -1.95 3.62
N TRP A 35 -0.81 -3.16 3.43
CA TRP A 35 -0.12 -4.41 3.71
C TRP A 35 -0.42 -5.46 2.65
N HIS A 36 0.60 -6.23 2.27
CA HIS A 36 0.45 -7.42 1.42
C HIS A 36 1.16 -8.61 2.05
N ASN A 37 0.44 -9.73 2.16
CA ASN A 37 0.95 -10.98 2.70
C ASN A 37 1.19 -11.94 1.54
N LEU A 38 2.44 -12.06 1.13
CA LEU A 38 2.86 -12.88 0.00
C LEU A 38 3.37 -14.23 0.50
N SER A 39 3.24 -15.28 -0.30
CA SER A 39 3.89 -16.56 -0.06
C SER A 39 4.88 -16.85 -1.18
N VAL A 40 6.15 -17.01 -0.83
CA VAL A 40 7.22 -17.33 -1.78
C VAL A 40 7.46 -18.83 -1.75
N ILE A 41 7.55 -19.42 -2.94
CA ILE A 41 7.87 -20.81 -3.17
C ILE A 41 9.32 -20.91 -3.64
N ALA A 42 10.14 -21.62 -2.87
CA ALA A 42 11.46 -22.06 -3.29
C ALA A 42 11.38 -23.53 -3.72
N ALA A 43 11.88 -23.84 -4.92
CA ALA A 43 11.90 -25.17 -5.50
C ALA A 43 13.28 -25.40 -6.11
N GLU A 44 13.82 -26.61 -5.98
CA GLU A 44 15.04 -26.98 -6.69
C GLU A 44 14.77 -27.20 -8.18
N ILE A 45 15.70 -26.78 -9.03
CA ILE A 45 15.58 -26.93 -10.50
C ILE A 45 15.47 -28.40 -10.90
N ASN A 46 16.14 -29.29 -10.17
CA ASN A 46 16.25 -30.70 -10.51
C ASN A 46 15.21 -31.58 -9.78
N ASN A 47 14.54 -31.05 -8.74
CA ASN A 47 13.52 -31.79 -8.00
C ASN A 47 12.36 -30.88 -7.55
N PRO A 48 11.34 -30.67 -8.39
CA PRO A 48 10.20 -29.86 -8.06
C PRO A 48 9.28 -30.46 -6.97
N LYS A 49 9.57 -31.67 -6.47
CA LYS A 49 8.83 -32.26 -5.34
C LYS A 49 9.25 -31.69 -3.99
N ASP A 50 10.48 -31.18 -3.89
CA ASP A 50 10.98 -30.53 -2.69
C ASP A 50 10.76 -29.01 -2.84
N THR A 51 9.60 -28.56 -2.38
CA THR A 51 9.25 -27.14 -2.35
C THR A 51 9.04 -26.67 -0.92
N THR A 52 9.56 -25.48 -0.62
CA THR A 52 9.32 -24.80 0.66
C THR A 52 8.54 -23.53 0.39
N ARG A 53 7.55 -23.27 1.24
CA ARG A 53 6.74 -22.05 1.23
C ARG A 53 7.11 -21.18 2.42
N VAL A 54 7.38 -19.90 2.17
CA VAL A 54 7.77 -18.93 3.20
C VAL A 54 6.90 -17.68 3.10
N PRO A 55 6.30 -17.19 4.20
CA PRO A 55 5.53 -15.96 4.21
C PRO A 55 6.44 -14.73 4.13
N VAL A 56 6.03 -13.75 3.34
CA VAL A 56 6.69 -12.45 3.17
C VAL A 56 5.67 -11.34 3.40
N TYR A 57 5.95 -10.48 4.38
CA TYR A 57 5.10 -9.35 4.74
C TYR A 57 5.64 -8.08 4.12
N VAL A 58 4.87 -7.47 3.22
CA VAL A 58 5.22 -6.21 2.57
C VAL A 58 4.39 -5.08 3.17
N ARG A 59 5.05 -4.05 3.68
CA ARG A 59 4.43 -2.82 4.18
C ARG A 59 4.59 -1.71 3.16
N ILE A 60 3.48 -1.06 2.77
CA ILE A 60 3.53 0.13 1.92
C ILE A 60 3.79 1.34 2.81
N LEU A 61 4.83 2.10 2.48
CA LEU A 61 5.18 3.31 3.22
C LEU A 61 4.31 4.47 2.72
N ASP A 62 3.94 5.33 3.66
CA ASP A 62 3.17 6.54 3.38
C ASP A 62 4.02 7.56 2.64
N VAL A 63 3.44 8.12 1.59
CA VAL A 63 3.94 9.29 0.89
C VAL A 63 2.84 10.33 1.04
N ASN A 64 3.19 11.56 1.42
CA ASN A 64 2.20 12.63 1.55
C ASN A 64 1.79 13.16 0.16
N ASP A 65 1.09 12.33 -0.60
CA ASP A 65 0.54 12.63 -1.93
C ASP A 65 -0.95 13.03 -1.88
N ASN A 66 -1.57 12.93 -0.70
CA ASN A 66 -2.94 13.37 -0.43
C ASN A 66 -2.97 14.80 0.12
N ALA A 67 -3.28 15.77 -0.74
CA ALA A 67 -3.45 17.16 -0.33
C ALA A 67 -4.68 17.31 0.61
N PRO A 68 -4.63 18.23 1.59
CA PRO A 68 -5.78 18.50 2.45
C PRO A 68 -7.02 18.87 1.64
N GLN A 69 -8.17 18.31 2.01
CA GLN A 69 -9.46 18.66 1.44
C GLN A 69 -10.41 19.11 2.54
N PHE A 70 -11.11 20.23 2.30
CA PHE A 70 -12.19 20.64 3.16
C PHE A 70 -13.38 19.71 2.96
N ALA A 71 -13.92 19.18 4.06
CA ALA A 71 -15.06 18.28 4.02
C ALA A 71 -16.36 18.98 3.58
N VAL A 72 -16.44 20.29 3.81
CA VAL A 72 -17.61 21.13 3.52
C VAL A 72 -17.17 22.51 3.03
N PHE A 73 -18.08 23.20 2.34
CA PHE A 73 -17.95 24.63 2.11
C PHE A 73 -18.30 25.37 3.41
N TYR A 74 -17.51 26.40 3.74
CA TYR A 74 -17.74 27.24 4.90
C TYR A 74 -18.32 28.58 4.44
N ASP A 75 -19.43 28.99 5.04
CA ASP A 75 -20.03 30.31 4.92
C ASP A 75 -20.18 30.89 6.33
N THR A 76 -19.74 32.12 6.55
CA THR A 76 -19.53 32.71 7.88
C THR A 76 -19.80 34.21 7.85
N PHE A 77 -20.34 34.75 8.95
CA PHE A 77 -20.65 36.17 9.08
C PHE A 77 -20.18 36.71 10.43
N VAL A 78 -19.46 37.82 10.41
CA VAL A 78 -18.99 38.51 11.62
C VAL A 78 -19.65 39.88 11.70
N CYS A 79 -20.23 40.21 12.85
CA CYS A 79 -20.81 41.53 13.08
C CYS A 79 -19.72 42.62 13.08
N GLU A 80 -20.02 43.80 12.56
CA GLU A 80 -19.10 44.95 12.51
C GLU A 80 -18.49 45.34 13.88
N ASN A 81 -19.22 45.05 14.97
CA ASN A 81 -18.83 45.38 16.34
C ASN A 81 -18.14 44.21 17.06
N ALA A 82 -17.74 43.17 16.31
CA ALA A 82 -17.07 42.00 16.85
C ALA A 82 -15.75 42.38 17.53
N ARG A 83 -15.48 41.72 18.65
CA ARG A 83 -14.24 41.96 19.42
C ARG A 83 -13.06 41.27 18.74
N ALA A 84 -11.86 41.80 18.96
CA ALA A 84 -10.64 41.14 18.51
C ALA A 84 -10.55 39.71 19.07
N GLY A 85 -10.33 38.73 18.19
CA GLY A 85 -10.26 37.31 18.54
C GLY A 85 -11.61 36.57 18.60
N GLN A 86 -12.71 37.21 18.21
CA GLN A 86 -14.01 36.53 18.11
C GLN A 86 -13.99 35.52 16.95
N VAL A 87 -14.32 34.26 17.26
CA VAL A 87 -14.42 33.15 16.31
C VAL A 87 -15.89 32.93 15.99
N ASP A 88 -16.23 32.82 14.69
CA ASP A 88 -17.57 32.45 14.23
C ASP A 88 -17.76 30.92 14.34
N GLN A 89 -18.97 30.48 14.68
CA GLN A 89 -19.29 29.05 14.92
C GLN A 89 -19.83 28.34 13.68
#